data_AF-A0A9D5FZM9-F1
#
_entry.id   AF-A0A9D5FZM9-F1
#
_cell.length_a   1.000
_cell.length_b   1.000
_cell.length_c   1.000
_cell.angle_alpha   90.00
_cell.angle_beta   90.00
_cell.angle_gamma   90.00
#
_symmetry.space_group_name_H-M   'P 1'
#
loop_
_entity.id
_entity.type
_entity.pdbx_description
1 polymer ?
#
loop_
_entity_poly.entity_id
_entity_poly.type
_entity_poly.pdbx_seq_one_letter_code
_entity_poly.pdbx_strand_id
1 'polypeptide(L)'
;MNVLEAINRRLTGGGCPTAGSLGECAAITESRAEGSANSYCTAHLYLWSGSDGLTPSEVAGWFHALGATDVVVSAVLYDKDNNILNGYSVDDGVRPWDVSYFLPQNK
;
A
#
# COMPACT_ATOMS: atom_id res chain seq x y z
N MET A 1 -4.72 7.44 -15.21
CA MET A 1 -4.98 6.72 -13.95
C MET A 1 -3.80 6.98 -13.05
N ASN A 2 -4.02 7.60 -11.89
CA ASN A 2 -2.95 7.84 -10.92
C ASN A 2 -2.62 6.55 -10.14
N VAL A 3 -1.53 6.54 -9.37
CA VAL A 3 -1.09 5.34 -8.63
C VAL A 3 -2.16 4.89 -7.63
N LEU A 4 -2.80 5.82 -6.93
CA LEU A 4 -3.85 5.51 -5.95
C LEU A 4 -5.02 4.74 -6.59
N GLU A 5 -5.53 5.20 -7.73
CA GLU A 5 -6.60 4.54 -8.49
C GLU A 5 -6.17 3.16 -8.99
N ALA A 6 -4.93 3.06 -9.49
CA ALA A 6 -4.40 1.81 -10.02
C ALA A 6 -4.26 0.74 -8.93
N ILE A 7 -3.74 1.11 -7.76
CA ILE A 7 -3.58 0.20 -6.62
C ILE A 7 -4.94 -0.16 -6.03
N ASN A 8 -5.84 0.81 -5.85
CA ASN A 8 -7.19 0.51 -5.38
C ASN A 8 -7.93 -0.44 -6.33
N ARG A 9 -7.77 -0.32 -7.66
CA ARG A 9 -8.33 -1.28 -8.62
C ARG A 9 -7.79 -2.70 -8.43
N ARG A 10 -6.52 -2.86 -8.05
CA ARG A 10 -5.94 -4.19 -7.72
C ARG A 10 -6.54 -4.74 -6.43
N LEU A 11 -6.70 -3.89 -5.43
CA LEU A 11 -7.23 -4.30 -4.12
C LEU A 11 -8.73 -4.63 -4.16
N THR A 12 -9.53 -3.87 -4.91
CA THR A 12 -10.99 -4.09 -4.97
C THR A 12 -11.44 -5.00 -6.12
N GLY A 13 -10.51 -5.46 -6.97
CA GLY A 13 -10.84 -6.18 -8.20
C GLY A 13 -11.62 -5.35 -9.23
N GLY A 14 -11.67 -4.02 -9.06
CA GLY A 14 -12.51 -3.12 -9.87
C GLY A 14 -14.00 -3.13 -9.50
N GLY A 15 -14.37 -3.81 -8.41
CA GLY A 15 -15.73 -3.83 -7.85
C GLY A 15 -15.92 -2.85 -6.67
N CYS A 16 -17.12 -2.89 -6.08
CA CYS A 16 -17.44 -2.10 -4.89
C CYS A 16 -16.62 -2.59 -3.68
N PRO A 17 -16.02 -1.70 -2.85
CA PRO A 17 -15.31 -2.10 -1.64
C PRO A 17 -16.28 -2.85 -0.73
N THR A 18 -16.09 -4.17 -0.55
CA THR A 18 -16.74 -5.13 0.38
C THR A 18 -17.06 -6.49 -0.27
N ALA A 19 -17.15 -6.58 -1.59
CA ALA A 19 -17.39 -7.85 -2.29
C ALA A 19 -16.08 -8.52 -2.70
N GLY A 20 -15.44 -9.26 -1.79
CA GLY A 20 -14.19 -9.99 -2.07
C GLY A 20 -12.97 -9.09 -2.30
N SER A 21 -13.03 -7.83 -1.85
CA SER A 21 -11.89 -6.92 -1.85
C SER A 21 -10.77 -7.46 -0.96
N LEU A 22 -9.52 -7.23 -1.34
CA LEU A 22 -8.33 -7.53 -0.55
C LEU A 22 -7.98 -6.40 0.42
N GLY A 23 -8.38 -5.17 0.12
CA GLY A 23 -8.00 -4.01 0.92
C GLY A 23 -8.43 -2.68 0.30
N GLU A 24 -7.78 -1.62 0.74
CA GLU A 24 -7.75 -0.32 0.10
C GLU A 24 -6.36 0.34 0.27
N CYS A 25 -6.03 1.24 -0.65
CA CYS A 25 -4.95 2.20 -0.46
C CYS A 25 -5.60 3.49 0.03
N ALA A 26 -5.45 3.78 1.32
CA ALA A 26 -6.14 4.88 1.98
C ALA A 26 -5.54 6.25 1.61
N ALA A 27 -4.21 6.30 1.45
CA ALA A 27 -3.50 7.52 1.11
C ALA A 27 -2.15 7.22 0.44
N ILE A 28 -1.65 8.20 -0.32
CA ILE A 28 -0.27 8.25 -0.77
C ILE A 28 0.31 9.58 -0.31
N THR A 29 1.36 9.51 0.49
CA THR A 29 2.11 10.67 0.96
C THR A 29 3.35 10.85 0.10
N GLU A 30 3.47 11.99 -0.57
CA GLU A 30 4.66 12.35 -1.35
C GLU A 30 5.58 13.23 -0.50
N SER A 31 6.84 12.81 -0.40
CA SER A 31 7.92 13.55 0.24
C SER A 31 8.95 13.95 -0.81
N ARG A 32 9.28 15.25 -0.87
CA ARG A 32 10.28 15.78 -1.79
C ARG A 32 11.22 16.70 -1.03
N ALA A 33 12.50 16.36 -1.03
CA ALA A 33 13.53 17.26 -0.50
C ALA A 33 13.64 18.50 -1.39
N GLU A 34 13.89 19.66 -0.79
CA GLU A 34 14.11 20.92 -1.51
C GLU A 34 15.26 20.77 -2.51
N GLY A 35 15.04 21.19 -3.76
CA GLY A 35 16.01 21.04 -4.85
C GLY A 35 16.14 19.63 -5.45
N SER A 36 15.45 18.61 -4.93
CA SER A 36 15.46 17.26 -5.50
C SER A 36 14.59 17.17 -6.76
N ALA A 37 15.10 16.52 -7.81
CA ALA A 37 14.30 16.12 -8.96
C ALA A 37 13.44 14.87 -8.69
N ASN A 38 13.74 14.11 -7.63
CA ASN A 38 13.01 12.89 -7.30
C ASN A 38 12.07 13.13 -6.11
N SER A 39 10.89 12.53 -6.18
CA SER A 39 9.99 12.40 -5.04
C SER A 39 9.92 10.97 -4.56
N TYR A 40 9.87 10.83 -3.24
CA TYR A 40 9.71 9.56 -2.55
C TYR A 40 8.27 9.50 -2.05
N CYS A 41 7.59 8.40 -2.33
CA CYS A 41 6.19 8.21 -1.98
C CYS A 41 6.04 7.07 -0.98
N THR A 42 5.10 7.22 -0.06
CA THR A 42 4.62 6.14 0.81
C THR A 42 3.13 5.96 0.60
N ALA A 43 2.72 4.79 0.12
CA ALA A 43 1.34 4.37 0.03
C ALA A 43 0.94 3.61 1.30
N HIS A 44 -0.14 4.05 1.94
CA HIS A 44 -0.72 3.42 3.13
C HIS A 44 -1.83 2.47 2.71
N LEU A 45 -1.64 1.17 2.96
CA LEU A 45 -2.56 0.10 2.60
C LEU A 45 -3.23 -0.47 3.83
N TYR A 46 -4.54 -0.67 3.75
CA TYR A 46 -5.33 -1.40 4.74
C TYR A 46 -5.85 -2.68 4.11
N LEU A 47 -5.36 -3.82 4.58
CA LEU A 47 -5.72 -5.12 4.04
C LEU A 47 -6.77 -5.80 4.92
N TRP A 48 -7.86 -6.28 4.32
CA TRP A 48 -8.93 -6.97 5.04
C TRP A 48 -8.52 -8.40 5.42
N SER A 49 -9.22 -9.02 6.37
CA SER A 49 -8.92 -10.40 6.82
C SER A 49 -8.89 -11.45 5.68
N GLY A 50 -9.68 -11.27 4.62
CA GLY A 50 -9.67 -12.15 3.45
C GLY A 50 -8.41 -12.10 2.57
N SER A 51 -7.45 -11.22 2.88
CA SER A 51 -6.23 -11.02 2.09
C SER A 51 -5.03 -11.82 2.58
N ASP A 52 -5.20 -12.80 3.49
CA ASP A 52 -4.09 -13.51 4.13
C ASP A 52 -3.08 -14.14 3.17
N GLY A 53 -3.52 -14.52 1.96
CA GLY A 53 -2.64 -15.05 0.91
C GLY A 53 -1.83 -13.99 0.15
N LEU A 54 -2.12 -12.70 0.33
CA LEU A 54 -1.42 -11.62 -0.36
C LEU A 54 0.00 -11.46 0.19
N THR A 55 0.98 -11.55 -0.68
CA THR A 55 2.40 -11.46 -0.31
C THR A 55 2.99 -10.07 -0.57
N PRO A 56 4.03 -9.65 0.18
CA PRO A 56 4.74 -8.40 -0.09
C PRO A 56 5.31 -8.30 -1.51
N SER A 57 5.75 -9.42 -2.10
CA SER A 57 6.29 -9.46 -3.46
C SER A 57 5.22 -9.21 -4.53
N GLU A 58 4.01 -9.73 -4.35
CA GLU A 58 2.89 -9.43 -5.24
C GLU A 58 2.52 -7.95 -5.20
N VAL A 59 2.42 -7.38 -3.99
CA VAL A 59 2.15 -5.95 -3.80
C VAL A 59 3.24 -5.12 -4.46
N ALA A 60 4.52 -5.41 -4.21
CA ALA A 60 5.64 -4.70 -4.84
C ALA A 60 5.58 -4.77 -6.38
N GLY A 61 5.20 -5.92 -6.93
CA GLY A 61 5.00 -6.11 -8.37
C GLY A 61 3.95 -5.17 -8.98
N TRP A 62 2.91 -4.79 -8.23
CA TRP A 62 1.90 -3.83 -8.70
C TRP A 62 2.49 -2.43 -8.87
N PHE A 63 3.36 -1.99 -7.95
CA PHE A 63 4.03 -0.70 -8.04
C PHE A 63 5.07 -0.70 -9.16
N HIS A 64 5.85 -1.77 -9.30
CA HIS A 64 6.80 -1.92 -10.41
C HIS A 64 6.11 -1.88 -11.78
N ALA A 65 4.92 -2.49 -11.91
CA ALA A 65 4.14 -2.43 -13.15
C ALA A 65 3.67 -1.00 -13.52
N LEU A 66 3.67 -0.08 -12.55
CA LEU A 66 3.40 1.34 -12.74
C LEU A 66 4.67 2.18 -12.94
N GLY A 67 5.83 1.52 -13.06
CA GLY A 67 7.13 2.15 -13.27
C GLY A 67 7.86 2.56 -11.99
N ALA A 68 7.34 2.22 -10.80
CA ALA A 68 7.99 2.56 -9.55
C ALA A 68 9.33 1.82 -9.37
N THR A 69 10.32 2.50 -8.78
CA THR A 69 11.63 1.94 -8.43
C THR A 69 11.83 1.94 -6.92
N ASP A 70 12.78 1.12 -6.46
CA ASP A 70 13.14 0.95 -5.03
C ASP A 70 11.93 0.71 -4.13
N VAL A 71 11.04 -0.17 -4.58
CA VAL A 71 9.80 -0.50 -3.87
C VAL A 71 10.13 -1.34 -2.63
N VAL A 72 9.71 -0.86 -1.47
CA VAL A 72 9.83 -1.54 -0.17
C VAL A 72 8.44 -1.66 0.44
N VAL A 73 8.08 -2.88 0.84
CA VAL A 73 6.81 -3.16 1.53
C VAL A 73 7.12 -3.47 3.00
N SER A 74 6.50 -2.73 3.91
CA SER A 74 6.66 -2.85 5.35
C SER A 74 5.34 -3.21 6.00
N ALA A 75 5.35 -4.19 6.89
CA ALA A 75 4.19 -4.58 7.70
C ALA A 75 4.45 -4.28 9.17
N VAL A 76 3.47 -3.69 9.86
CA VAL A 76 3.55 -3.43 11.31
C VAL A 76 3.15 -4.69 12.06
N LEU A 77 4.10 -5.38 12.69
CA LEU A 77 3.79 -6.64 13.41
C LEU A 77 3.22 -6.42 14.82
N TYR A 78 3.62 -5.32 15.48
CA TYR A 78 3.16 -5.00 16.83
C TYR A 78 3.16 -3.48 17.03
N ASP A 79 2.02 -2.95 17.46
CA ASP A 79 1.85 -1.55 17.84
C ASP A 79 0.73 -1.46 18.88
N LYS A 80 1.08 -1.23 20.13
CA LYS A 80 0.07 -1.21 21.21
C LYS A 80 -0.89 -0.02 21.09
N ASP A 81 -0.43 1.11 20.55
CA ASP A 81 -1.20 2.35 20.55
C ASP A 81 -2.27 2.32 19.45
N ASN A 82 -1.99 1.60 18.37
CA ASN A 82 -2.96 1.28 17.31
C ASN A 82 -3.60 -0.11 17.46
N ASN A 83 -3.43 -0.74 18.63
CA ASN A 83 -4.02 -2.05 18.97
C ASN A 83 -3.68 -3.17 17.95
N ILE A 84 -2.44 -3.20 17.46
CA ILE A 84 -1.94 -4.19 16.50
C ILE A 84 -1.17 -5.29 17.21
N LEU A 85 -1.55 -6.54 16.93
CA LEU A 85 -0.86 -7.75 17.39
C LEU A 85 -0.70 -8.74 16.23
N ASN A 86 0.52 -9.25 16.04
CA ASN A 86 0.89 -10.17 14.97
C ASN A 86 0.56 -9.68 13.54
N GLY A 87 0.57 -8.37 13.30
CA GLY A 87 0.24 -7.80 12.00
C GLY A 87 -1.21 -7.34 11.83
N TYR A 88 -2.08 -7.64 12.79
CA TYR A 88 -3.52 -7.40 12.70
C TYR A 88 -3.94 -6.41 13.78
N SER A 89 -4.75 -5.43 13.38
CA SER A 89 -5.59 -4.68 14.31
C SER A 89 -6.51 -5.66 15.04
N VAL A 90 -6.50 -5.59 16.37
CA VAL A 90 -7.33 -6.43 17.24
C VAL A 90 -8.81 -6.06 17.13
N ASP A 91 -9.11 -4.81 16.76
CA ASP A 91 -10.48 -4.28 16.72
C ASP A 91 -11.26 -4.75 15.49
N ASP A 92 -10.62 -4.83 14.32
CA ASP A 92 -11.27 -5.09 13.04
C ASP A 92 -10.56 -6.12 12.14
N GLY A 93 -9.40 -6.63 12.57
CA GLY A 93 -8.61 -7.60 11.81
C GLY A 93 -7.92 -7.01 10.58
N VAL A 94 -7.91 -5.68 10.43
CA VAL A 94 -7.21 -5.00 9.34
C VAL A 94 -5.71 -5.09 9.53
N ARG A 95 -4.98 -5.28 8.44
CA ARG A 95 -3.51 -5.27 8.43
C ARG A 95 -2.98 -4.00 7.75
N PRO A 96 -2.31 -3.12 8.48
CA PRO A 96 -1.72 -1.92 7.90
C PRO A 96 -0.34 -2.21 7.31
N TRP A 97 -0.20 -1.96 6.02
CA TRP A 97 1.07 -2.06 5.30
C TRP A 97 1.44 -0.71 4.70
N ASP A 98 2.72 -0.38 4.75
CA ASP A 98 3.28 0.76 4.03
C ASP A 98 4.10 0.29 2.84
N VAL A 99 3.88 0.93 1.69
CA VAL A 99 4.69 0.71 0.49
C VAL A 99 5.42 1.99 0.14
N SER A 100 6.73 1.96 0.28
CA SER A 100 7.62 3.05 -0.03
C SER A 100 8.26 2.86 -1.40
N TYR A 101 8.32 3.91 -2.22
CA TYR A 101 8.81 3.81 -3.60
C TYR A 101 9.18 5.16 -4.19
N PHE A 102 9.99 5.17 -5.26
CA PHE A 102 10.18 6.33 -6.13
C PHE A 102 9.32 6.20 -7.38
N LEU A 103 8.75 7.32 -7.83
CA LEU A 103 8.17 7.42 -9.16
C LEU A 103 9.15 8.12 -10.10
N PRO A 104 9.42 7.56 -11.29
CA PRO A 104 10.12 8.30 -12.31
C PRO A 104 9.29 9.52 -12.70
N GLN A 105 9.92 10.69 -12.75
CA GLN A 105 9.29 11.84 -13.39
C GLN A 105 9.10 11.51 -14.87
N ASN A 106 7.89 11.71 -15.38
CA ASN A 106 7.62 11.69 -16.82
C ASN A 106 8.66 12.61 -17.48
N LYS A 107 9.52 12.04 -18.33
CA LYS A 107 10.38 12.83 -19.22
C LYS A 107 9.55 13.53 -20.29
#